data_AF-A0A955Z770-F1
#
_entry.id   AF-A0A955Z770-F1
#
_cell.length_a   1.000
_cell.length_b   1.000
_cell.length_c   1.000
_cell.angle_alpha   90.00
_cell.angle_beta   90.00
_cell.angle_gamma   90.00
#
_symmetry.space_group_name_H-M   'P 1'
#
loop_
_entity.id
_entity.type
_entity.pdbx_description
1 polymer ?
#
loop_
_entity_poly.entity_id
_entity_poly.type
_entity_poly.pdbx_seq_one_letter_code
_entity_poly.pdbx_strand_id
1 'polypeptide(L)'
;MHVDRHTFLALAFGMAGAGCNQGPPAQGAATVVEIPRQPAAPADAGVAAVVAPPPKPVAMPTDEDDDEIGMPTNEDGAYGAVSDDGCGFVDAASVKRPTGACNDSTGSAPACTMMSACGGFAFPKQRCEEYRTMFKPGTARRALACLAGLSAKKRCDACSAYRCGDLALKTSCPDPSAAPLCTKLRGSCKSLSQASCELYMSGLNATGRAKLASCLTSTSGCRFGIYSCAESL
;
A
#
# COMPACT_ATOMS: atom_id res chain seq x y z
N MET A 1 -19.69 -7.51 -13.22
CA MET A 1 -18.74 -6.38 -13.44
C MET A 1 -17.34 -6.79 -13.02
N HIS A 2 -16.51 -7.22 -13.98
CA HIS A 2 -15.10 -7.56 -13.76
C HIS A 2 -14.28 -6.30 -14.11
N VAL A 3 -13.76 -5.58 -13.10
CA VAL A 3 -12.93 -4.41 -13.36
C VAL A 3 -11.52 -4.88 -13.69
N ASP A 4 -11.07 -4.65 -14.92
CA ASP A 4 -9.71 -4.95 -15.36
C ASP A 4 -8.72 -4.03 -14.63
N ARG A 5 -7.95 -4.62 -13.70
CA ARG A 5 -7.03 -3.91 -12.78
C ARG A 5 -5.77 -3.41 -13.47
N HIS A 6 -5.48 -3.80 -14.72
CA HIS A 6 -4.26 -3.39 -15.41
C HIS A 6 -4.27 -1.93 -15.88
N THR A 7 -5.45 -1.33 -16.06
CA THR A 7 -5.54 0.05 -16.57
C THR A 7 -5.23 1.12 -15.51
N PHE A 8 -5.30 0.79 -14.22
CA PHE A 8 -5.06 1.78 -13.14
C PHE A 8 -3.57 1.99 -12.78
N LEU A 9 -2.65 1.14 -13.23
CA LEU A 9 -1.22 1.21 -12.85
C LEU A 9 -0.34 2.07 -13.79
N ALA A 10 -0.89 2.69 -14.83
CA ALA A 10 -0.11 3.41 -15.83
C ALA A 10 0.19 4.90 -15.51
N LEU A 11 -0.24 5.44 -14.36
CA LEU A 11 -0.24 6.89 -14.11
C LEU A 11 0.79 7.43 -13.10
N ALA A 12 1.78 6.65 -12.67
CA ALA A 12 2.72 7.08 -11.62
C ALA A 12 4.20 6.76 -11.90
N PHE A 13 4.73 7.18 -13.04
CA PHE A 13 6.19 7.28 -13.21
C PHE A 13 6.58 8.61 -13.83
N GLY A 14 7.23 9.44 -13.02
CA GLY A 14 7.90 10.64 -13.50
C GLY A 14 8.21 11.59 -12.37
N MET A 15 9.28 11.33 -11.60
CA MET A 15 10.27 12.32 -11.15
C MET A 15 11.47 11.57 -10.56
N ALA A 16 12.51 11.41 -11.38
CA ALA A 16 13.84 11.00 -10.93
C ALA A 16 14.57 12.24 -10.38
N GLY A 17 14.84 12.26 -9.09
CA GLY A 17 15.74 13.22 -8.46
C GLY A 17 17.14 12.64 -8.37
N ALA A 18 18.10 13.32 -9.01
CA ALA A 18 19.52 13.01 -8.97
C ALA A 18 20.14 13.19 -7.57
N GLY A 19 21.28 12.52 -7.35
CA GLY A 19 22.06 12.44 -6.10
C GLY A 19 22.43 13.79 -5.46
N CYS A 20 22.93 13.79 -4.22
CA CYS A 20 24.35 13.49 -3.97
C CYS A 20 24.62 12.86 -2.60
N ASN A 21 25.59 11.94 -2.64
CA ASN A 21 26.32 11.33 -1.54
C ASN A 21 27.48 12.26 -1.13
N GLN A 22 27.50 12.78 0.10
CA GLN A 22 28.69 13.38 0.71
C GLN A 22 28.75 13.02 2.20
N GLY A 23 29.84 12.36 2.59
CA GLY A 23 30.11 11.96 3.97
C GLY A 23 30.52 13.14 4.87
N PRO A 24 30.52 12.94 6.21
CA PRO A 24 30.84 14.01 7.15
C PRO A 24 32.36 14.22 7.30
N PRO A 25 32.88 15.45 7.16
CA PRO A 25 34.19 15.78 7.69
C PRO A 25 34.12 16.18 9.17
N ALA A 26 35.27 16.02 9.82
CA ALA A 26 35.51 16.13 11.25
C ALA A 26 35.15 17.49 11.88
N GLN A 27 34.81 17.44 13.16
CA GLN A 27 34.52 18.58 14.03
C GLN A 27 35.78 19.45 14.22
N GLY A 28 35.84 20.57 13.51
CA GLY A 28 36.74 21.69 13.77
C GLY A 28 36.01 22.81 14.50
N ALA A 29 36.68 23.45 15.45
CA ALA A 29 36.14 24.53 16.29
C ALA A 29 35.56 25.68 15.45
N ALA A 30 34.33 26.09 15.78
CA ALA A 30 33.61 27.16 15.08
C ALA A 30 34.21 28.53 15.41
N THR A 31 34.94 29.11 14.46
CA THR A 31 35.09 30.57 14.35
C THR A 31 33.82 31.14 13.72
N VAL A 32 33.20 32.10 14.42
CA VAL A 32 32.06 32.86 13.90
C VAL A 32 32.57 33.74 12.76
N VAL A 33 32.36 33.29 11.52
CA VAL A 33 32.58 34.10 10.32
C VAL A 33 31.28 34.86 10.05
N GLU A 34 31.37 36.20 10.12
CA GLU A 34 30.29 37.11 9.77
C GLU A 34 30.04 37.02 8.26
N ILE A 35 28.89 36.43 7.88
CA ILE A 35 28.51 36.25 6.48
C ILE A 35 27.90 37.56 5.97
N PRO A 36 28.48 38.23 4.96
CA PRO A 36 27.91 39.43 4.38
C PRO A 36 26.56 39.13 3.72
N ARG A 37 25.60 40.04 3.90
CA ARG A 37 24.24 39.92 3.36
C ARG A 37 24.28 39.72 1.85
N GLN A 38 23.70 38.61 1.40
CA GLN A 38 23.58 38.26 0.00
C GLN A 38 22.63 39.24 -0.72
N PRO A 39 23.01 39.78 -1.90
CA PRO A 39 22.16 40.68 -2.68
C PRO A 39 20.84 40.01 -3.12
N ALA A 40 19.79 40.82 -3.24
CA ALA A 40 18.49 40.36 -3.73
C ALA A 40 18.61 39.77 -5.14
N ALA A 41 17.94 38.63 -5.35
CA ALA A 41 17.91 37.95 -6.63
C ALA A 41 17.21 38.81 -7.71
N PRO A 42 17.71 38.82 -8.95
CA PRO A 42 17.06 39.52 -10.06
C PRO A 42 15.69 38.91 -10.36
N ALA A 43 14.76 39.77 -10.79
CA ALA A 43 13.41 39.39 -11.17
C ALA A 43 13.44 38.46 -12.41
N ASP A 44 12.79 37.30 -12.26
CA ASP A 44 12.66 36.27 -13.29
C ASP A 44 11.96 36.83 -14.54
N ALA A 45 12.65 36.76 -15.68
CA ALA A 45 12.08 37.07 -16.99
C ALA A 45 11.21 35.89 -17.41
N GLY A 46 9.90 36.10 -17.45
CA GLY A 46 8.89 35.09 -17.78
C GLY A 46 9.16 34.40 -19.11
N VAL A 47 9.38 33.09 -19.06
CA VAL A 47 9.37 32.23 -20.23
C VAL A 47 7.91 31.80 -20.47
N ALA A 48 7.35 32.22 -21.61
CA ALA A 48 6.01 31.87 -22.02
C ALA A 48 5.89 30.34 -22.21
N ALA A 49 4.99 29.73 -21.45
CA ALA A 49 4.65 28.31 -21.58
C ALA A 49 3.91 28.09 -22.91
N VAL A 50 4.49 27.25 -23.78
CA VAL A 50 3.80 26.73 -24.96
C VAL A 50 2.75 25.74 -24.50
N VAL A 51 1.48 26.14 -24.55
CA VAL A 51 0.33 25.30 -24.23
C VAL A 51 0.12 24.31 -25.36
N ALA A 52 0.32 23.02 -25.09
CA ALA A 52 -0.01 21.96 -26.03
C ALA A 52 -1.55 21.86 -26.21
N PRO A 53 -2.04 21.60 -27.44
CA PRO A 53 -3.47 21.45 -27.69
C PRO A 53 -4.04 20.20 -26.98
N PRO A 54 -5.30 20.24 -26.52
CA PRO A 54 -5.94 19.11 -25.86
C PRO A 54 -6.10 17.92 -26.82
N PRO A 55 -5.94 16.68 -26.32
CA PRO A 55 -6.21 15.48 -27.11
C PRO A 55 -7.68 15.42 -27.52
N LYS A 56 -7.94 15.04 -28.78
CA LYS A 56 -9.29 14.82 -29.29
C LYS A 56 -9.97 13.68 -28.50
N PRO A 57 -11.23 13.84 -28.08
CA PRO A 57 -11.96 12.78 -27.41
C PRO A 57 -12.14 11.59 -28.36
N VAL A 58 -11.67 10.42 -27.92
CA VAL A 58 -11.91 9.15 -28.61
C VAL A 58 -13.29 8.65 -28.19
N ALA A 59 -14.16 8.38 -29.15
CA ALA A 59 -15.47 7.80 -28.91
C ALA A 59 -15.32 6.43 -28.24
N MET A 60 -15.96 6.24 -27.09
CA MET A 60 -16.06 4.93 -26.45
C MET A 60 -17.06 4.07 -27.24
N PRO A 61 -16.74 2.80 -27.54
CA PRO A 61 -17.73 1.87 -28.06
C PRO A 61 -18.82 1.66 -27.00
N THR A 62 -20.08 1.80 -27.43
CA THR A 62 -21.26 1.41 -26.65
C THR A 62 -21.45 -0.09 -26.82
N ASP A 63 -21.02 -0.87 -25.84
CA ASP A 63 -21.38 -2.29 -25.73
C ASP A 63 -22.83 -2.37 -25.24
N GLU A 64 -23.76 -2.48 -26.19
CA GLU A 64 -25.12 -2.96 -25.97
C GLU A 64 -25.09 -4.49 -26.15
N ASP A 65 -24.89 -5.24 -25.06
CA ASP A 65 -25.26 -6.66 -24.96
C ASP A 65 -25.34 -7.05 -23.47
N ASP A 66 -26.47 -6.70 -22.86
CA ASP A 66 -26.91 -7.16 -21.54
C ASP A 66 -27.45 -8.60 -21.67
N ASP A 67 -26.54 -9.57 -21.76
CA ASP A 67 -26.90 -10.97 -21.53
C ASP A 67 -26.95 -11.24 -20.02
N GLU A 68 -28.17 -11.40 -19.50
CA GLU A 68 -28.49 -11.92 -18.18
C GLU A 68 -27.87 -13.32 -18.00
N ILE A 69 -26.62 -13.40 -17.56
CA ILE A 69 -26.03 -14.65 -17.10
C ILE A 69 -26.67 -14.96 -15.74
N GLY A 70 -27.74 -15.75 -15.78
CA GLY A 70 -28.36 -16.35 -14.61
C GLY A 70 -27.33 -17.10 -13.79
N MET A 71 -27.01 -16.58 -12.60
CA MET A 71 -26.14 -17.27 -11.66
C MET A 71 -26.87 -18.52 -11.16
N PRO A 72 -26.24 -19.71 -11.22
CA PRO A 72 -26.88 -20.93 -10.76
C PRO A 72 -27.11 -20.85 -9.24
N THR A 73 -28.38 -20.78 -8.85
CA THR A 73 -28.81 -20.97 -7.47
C THR A 73 -28.71 -22.46 -7.17
N ASN A 74 -27.62 -22.90 -6.54
CA ASN A 74 -27.54 -24.25 -6.00
C ASN A 74 -28.44 -24.34 -4.76
N GLU A 75 -29.56 -25.04 -4.89
CA GLU A 75 -30.65 -25.09 -3.89
C GLU A 75 -30.41 -26.07 -2.72
N ASP A 76 -29.24 -26.70 -2.60
CA ASP A 76 -29.02 -27.68 -1.53
C ASP A 76 -27.63 -27.58 -0.89
N GLY A 77 -27.58 -27.10 0.35
CA GLY A 77 -26.57 -27.54 1.33
C GLY A 77 -25.56 -26.51 1.81
N ALA A 78 -26.00 -25.63 2.72
CA ALA A 78 -25.19 -25.06 3.81
C ALA A 78 -23.75 -24.62 3.46
N TYR A 79 -23.61 -23.62 2.60
CA TYR A 79 -22.47 -22.71 2.71
C TYR A 79 -22.67 -21.91 4.01
N GLY A 80 -22.01 -22.33 5.09
CA GLY A 80 -21.89 -21.48 6.27
C GLY A 80 -21.42 -20.11 5.78
N ALA A 81 -22.16 -19.06 6.14
CA ALA A 81 -21.99 -17.70 5.63
C ALA A 81 -20.50 -17.40 5.43
N VAL A 82 -20.05 -17.46 4.18
CA VAL A 82 -18.77 -16.91 3.80
C VAL A 82 -18.98 -15.42 4.00
N SER A 83 -18.50 -14.89 5.13
CA SER A 83 -18.53 -13.44 5.32
C SER A 83 -17.95 -12.81 4.05
N ASP A 84 -18.69 -11.89 3.45
CA ASP A 84 -18.35 -11.18 2.20
C ASP A 84 -17.05 -10.34 2.30
N ASP A 85 -16.21 -10.58 3.31
CA ASP A 85 -15.01 -9.82 3.66
C ASP A 85 -13.86 -9.97 2.66
N GLY A 86 -14.06 -10.71 1.56
CA GLY A 86 -13.06 -10.93 0.52
C GLY A 86 -12.02 -11.98 0.90
N CYS A 87 -11.30 -12.47 -0.10
CA CYS A 87 -10.37 -13.56 0.12
C CYS A 87 -9.09 -13.07 0.81
N GLY A 88 -8.71 -13.72 1.92
CA GLY A 88 -7.50 -13.37 2.66
C GLY A 88 -7.71 -12.39 3.81
N PHE A 89 -8.94 -11.95 4.08
CA PHE A 89 -9.22 -11.16 5.27
C PHE A 89 -8.97 -11.97 6.55
N VAL A 90 -8.38 -11.32 7.55
CA VAL A 90 -8.15 -11.84 8.89
C VAL A 90 -8.94 -11.00 9.89
N ASP A 91 -9.87 -11.59 10.61
CA ASP A 91 -10.60 -10.85 11.64
C ASP A 91 -9.64 -10.27 12.70
N ALA A 92 -9.72 -8.96 12.92
CA ALA A 92 -8.89 -8.25 13.89
C ALA A 92 -9.10 -8.76 15.31
N ALA A 93 -10.30 -9.24 15.67
CA ALA A 93 -10.57 -9.82 16.98
C ALA A 93 -9.89 -11.19 17.17
N SER A 94 -9.57 -11.89 16.08
CA SER A 94 -8.91 -13.20 16.11
C SER A 94 -7.41 -13.14 16.32
N VAL A 95 -6.79 -11.95 16.19
CA VAL A 95 -5.34 -11.79 16.26
C VAL A 95 -4.91 -11.09 17.55
N LYS A 96 -3.85 -11.62 18.16
CA LYS A 96 -3.23 -11.00 19.33
C LYS A 96 -2.12 -10.06 18.88
N ARG A 97 -2.29 -8.76 19.15
CA ARG A 97 -1.21 -7.78 18.97
C ARG A 97 -0.15 -7.93 20.06
N PRO A 98 1.14 -7.70 19.75
CA PRO A 98 2.17 -7.60 20.76
C PRO A 98 1.81 -6.52 21.79
N THR A 99 1.92 -6.88 23.07
CA THR A 99 1.79 -5.96 24.20
C THR A 99 3.17 -5.64 24.77
N GLY A 100 3.42 -4.38 25.14
CA GLY A 100 4.69 -3.95 25.71
C GLY A 100 5.66 -3.34 24.69
N ALA A 101 6.95 -3.31 25.03
CA ALA A 101 7.99 -2.73 24.18
C ALA A 101 8.18 -3.61 22.94
N CYS A 102 7.68 -3.17 21.80
CA CYS A 102 7.87 -3.85 20.53
C CYS A 102 8.19 -2.82 19.43
N ASN A 103 9.01 -3.22 18.46
CA ASN A 103 9.52 -2.33 17.43
C ASN A 103 9.56 -3.02 16.07
N ASP A 104 8.71 -2.56 15.15
CA ASP A 104 8.68 -3.05 13.77
C ASP A 104 9.57 -2.26 12.81
N SER A 105 10.15 -1.15 13.25
CA SER A 105 10.98 -0.28 12.42
C SER A 105 12.40 -0.81 12.22
N THR A 106 12.78 -1.89 12.91
CA THR A 106 14.13 -2.47 12.87
C THR A 106 14.17 -3.84 12.19
N GLY A 107 15.35 -4.21 11.68
CA GLY A 107 15.61 -5.50 11.03
C GLY A 107 15.51 -5.44 9.52
N SER A 108 15.42 -6.61 8.89
CA SER A 108 15.25 -6.75 7.45
C SER A 108 14.30 -7.91 7.14
N ALA A 109 13.56 -7.77 6.05
CA ALA A 109 12.75 -8.85 5.50
C ALA A 109 13.60 -9.70 4.55
N PRO A 110 13.43 -11.03 4.53
CA PRO A 110 14.13 -11.89 3.59
C PRO A 110 13.78 -11.53 2.14
N ALA A 111 14.60 -11.99 1.19
CA ALA A 111 14.30 -11.84 -0.24
C ALA A 111 13.13 -12.74 -0.66
N CYS A 112 12.47 -12.39 -1.77
CA CYS A 112 11.32 -13.13 -2.32
C CYS A 112 11.70 -14.36 -3.17
N THR A 113 12.85 -14.99 -2.89
CA THR A 113 13.35 -16.12 -3.68
C THR A 113 12.44 -17.34 -3.58
N MET A 114 11.68 -17.51 -2.49
CA MET A 114 10.73 -18.61 -2.32
C MET A 114 9.57 -18.60 -3.33
N MET A 115 9.36 -17.48 -4.03
CA MET A 115 8.30 -17.31 -5.03
C MET A 115 8.70 -17.86 -6.41
N SER A 116 9.97 -18.22 -6.62
CA SER A 116 10.39 -18.89 -7.85
C SER A 116 9.70 -20.24 -8.06
N ALA A 117 9.24 -20.88 -6.98
CA ALA A 117 8.49 -22.13 -7.01
C ALA A 117 7.09 -21.99 -7.64
N CYS A 118 6.61 -20.77 -7.89
CA CYS A 118 5.30 -20.51 -8.48
C CYS A 118 5.27 -20.52 -10.01
N GLY A 119 6.21 -21.21 -10.68
CA GLY A 119 6.10 -21.56 -12.09
C GLY A 119 5.85 -20.39 -13.06
N GLY A 120 6.30 -19.18 -12.74
CA GLY A 120 6.11 -17.99 -13.58
C GLY A 120 4.89 -17.13 -13.25
N PHE A 121 4.06 -17.49 -12.27
CA PHE A 121 3.03 -16.58 -11.78
C PHE A 121 3.68 -15.35 -11.15
N ALA A 122 3.51 -14.18 -11.78
CA ALA A 122 4.13 -12.94 -11.32
C ALA A 122 3.53 -12.44 -10.00
N PHE A 123 2.24 -12.70 -9.76
CA PHE A 123 1.48 -12.15 -8.65
C PHE A 123 2.10 -12.43 -7.25
N PRO A 124 2.42 -13.68 -6.85
CA PRO A 124 2.98 -13.95 -5.53
C PRO A 124 4.35 -13.27 -5.31
N LYS A 125 5.17 -13.20 -6.36
CA LYS A 125 6.44 -12.48 -6.33
C LYS A 125 6.21 -10.98 -6.16
N GLN A 126 5.28 -10.40 -6.91
CA GLN A 126 4.93 -8.99 -6.80
C GLN A 126 4.43 -8.64 -5.39
N ARG A 127 3.46 -9.38 -4.84
CA ARG A 127 2.97 -9.13 -3.46
C ARG A 127 4.08 -9.26 -2.42
N CYS A 128 4.99 -10.21 -2.59
CA CYS A 128 6.14 -10.36 -1.70
C CYS A 128 7.05 -9.11 -1.72
N GLU A 129 7.37 -8.58 -2.91
CA GLU A 129 8.19 -7.36 -3.03
C GLU A 129 7.43 -6.11 -2.53
N GLU A 130 6.13 -6.06 -2.73
CA GLU A 130 5.26 -5.01 -2.19
C GLU A 130 5.29 -5.00 -0.65
N TYR A 131 5.22 -6.17 0.01
CA TYR A 131 5.41 -6.25 1.47
C TYR A 131 6.78 -5.75 1.90
N ARG A 132 7.85 -6.11 1.18
CA ARG A 132 9.20 -5.63 1.51
C ARG A 132 9.36 -4.12 1.37
N THR A 133 8.67 -3.51 0.41
CA THR A 133 8.82 -2.09 0.07
C THR A 133 7.88 -1.17 0.84
N MET A 134 6.68 -1.63 1.23
CA MET A 134 5.65 -0.79 1.86
C MET A 134 5.42 -1.10 3.34
N PHE A 135 5.81 -2.27 3.82
CA PHE A 135 5.69 -2.56 5.25
C PHE A 135 6.94 -2.09 5.99
N LYS A 136 6.81 -1.88 7.30
CA LYS A 136 7.98 -1.74 8.16
C LYS A 136 8.77 -3.06 8.19
N PRO A 137 10.10 -3.05 8.40
CA PRO A 137 10.91 -4.27 8.32
C PRO A 137 10.42 -5.43 9.18
N GLY A 138 9.99 -5.19 10.42
CA GLY A 138 9.45 -6.20 11.32
C GLY A 138 8.13 -6.80 10.82
N THR A 139 7.24 -5.97 10.29
CA THR A 139 5.98 -6.38 9.67
C THR A 139 6.20 -7.16 8.38
N ALA A 140 7.07 -6.67 7.50
CA ALA A 140 7.44 -7.35 6.25
C ALA A 140 8.00 -8.75 6.54
N ARG A 141 8.90 -8.87 7.53
CA ARG A 141 9.45 -10.15 7.96
C ARG A 141 8.36 -11.12 8.43
N ARG A 142 7.35 -10.67 9.18
CA ARG A 142 6.20 -11.53 9.57
C ARG A 142 5.37 -11.98 8.37
N ALA A 143 5.07 -11.08 7.44
CA ALA A 143 4.34 -11.43 6.22
C ALA A 143 5.09 -12.50 5.40
N LEU A 144 6.40 -12.31 5.21
CA LEU A 144 7.23 -13.25 4.45
C LEU A 144 7.47 -14.56 5.20
N ALA A 145 7.54 -14.54 6.53
CA ALA A 145 7.59 -15.76 7.35
C ALA A 145 6.30 -16.58 7.22
N CYS A 146 5.13 -15.91 7.21
CA CYS A 146 3.85 -16.56 6.93
C CYS A 146 3.87 -17.24 5.55
N LEU A 147 4.28 -16.52 4.49
CA LEU A 147 4.39 -17.05 3.13
C LEU A 147 5.35 -18.25 3.03
N ALA A 148 6.49 -18.18 3.73
CA ALA A 148 7.47 -19.27 3.76
C ALA A 148 6.91 -20.52 4.44
N GLY A 149 6.06 -20.36 5.47
CA GLY A 149 5.40 -21.45 6.19
C GLY A 149 4.27 -22.13 5.42
N LEU A 150 3.81 -21.57 4.30
CA LEU A 150 2.80 -22.18 3.44
C LEU A 150 3.39 -23.33 2.60
N SER A 151 2.54 -24.31 2.26
CA SER A 151 2.85 -25.29 1.22
C SER A 151 3.06 -24.59 -0.13
N ALA A 152 3.77 -25.24 -1.07
CA ALA A 152 4.05 -24.65 -2.38
C ALA A 152 2.77 -24.19 -3.11
N LYS A 153 1.72 -25.02 -3.11
CA LYS A 153 0.42 -24.67 -3.72
C LYS A 153 -0.22 -23.45 -3.06
N LYS A 154 -0.22 -23.37 -1.72
CA LYS A 154 -0.81 -22.23 -1.00
C LYS A 154 0.04 -20.97 -1.10
N ARG A 155 1.35 -21.08 -1.23
CA ARG A 155 2.23 -19.93 -1.43
C ARG A 155 1.95 -19.20 -2.74
N CYS A 156 1.52 -19.93 -3.77
CA CYS A 156 1.19 -19.38 -5.08
C CYS A 156 -0.27 -18.95 -5.22
N ASP A 157 -1.08 -19.14 -4.18
CA ASP A 157 -2.48 -18.74 -4.12
C ASP A 157 -2.60 -17.27 -3.66
N ALA A 158 -3.37 -16.47 -4.41
CA ALA A 158 -3.47 -15.05 -4.15
C ALA A 158 -4.07 -14.73 -2.78
N CYS A 159 -5.11 -15.46 -2.39
CA CYS A 159 -5.82 -15.28 -1.13
C CYS A 159 -4.92 -15.60 0.08
N SER A 160 -4.06 -16.60 -0.06
CA SER A 160 -3.07 -16.94 0.96
C SER A 160 -2.00 -15.85 1.08
N ALA A 161 -1.60 -15.21 -0.02
CA ALA A 161 -0.69 -14.07 0.02
C ALA A 161 -1.34 -12.87 0.73
N TYR A 162 -2.55 -12.47 0.32
CA TYR A 162 -3.32 -11.42 0.99
C TYR A 162 -3.49 -11.69 2.49
N ARG A 163 -3.82 -12.92 2.86
CA ARG A 163 -3.91 -13.35 4.27
C ARG A 163 -2.63 -13.14 5.06
N CYS A 164 -1.48 -13.49 4.48
CA CYS A 164 -0.21 -13.29 5.16
C CYS A 164 0.13 -11.80 5.35
N GLY A 165 -0.18 -10.95 4.36
CA GLY A 165 -0.02 -9.50 4.47
C GLY A 165 -0.93 -8.91 5.54
N ASP A 166 -2.21 -9.25 5.51
CA ASP A 166 -3.23 -8.74 6.43
C ASP A 166 -2.97 -9.19 7.89
N LEU A 167 -2.64 -10.47 8.09
CA LEU A 167 -2.20 -10.99 9.38
C LEU A 167 -1.00 -10.20 9.92
N ALA A 168 0.01 -9.94 9.09
CA ALA A 168 1.21 -9.23 9.51
C ALA A 168 0.92 -7.77 9.91
N LEU A 169 0.06 -7.08 9.18
CA LEU A 169 -0.40 -5.73 9.51
C LEU A 169 -1.17 -5.71 10.83
N LYS A 170 -2.14 -6.62 11.00
CA LYS A 170 -3.00 -6.65 12.20
C LYS A 170 -2.28 -7.15 13.45
N THR A 171 -1.15 -7.85 13.29
CA THR A 171 -0.24 -8.24 14.38
C THR A 171 0.91 -7.25 14.58
N SER A 172 0.92 -6.11 13.88
CA SER A 172 1.98 -5.11 14.01
C SER A 172 1.99 -4.41 15.37
N CYS A 173 3.17 -3.97 15.76
CA CYS A 173 3.40 -3.10 16.89
C CYS A 173 2.58 -1.82 16.76
N PRO A 174 1.81 -1.44 17.79
CA PRO A 174 1.14 -0.15 17.82
C PRO A 174 2.12 0.98 17.51
N ASP A 175 1.73 1.86 16.59
CA ASP A 175 2.52 3.05 16.25
C ASP A 175 1.70 4.32 16.52
N PRO A 176 2.06 5.11 17.55
CA PRO A 176 1.34 6.33 17.89
C PRO A 176 1.38 7.37 16.76
N SER A 177 2.37 7.33 15.88
CA SER A 177 2.44 8.24 14.72
C SER A 177 1.36 7.98 13.66
N ALA A 178 0.64 6.86 13.72
CA ALA A 178 -0.49 6.57 12.84
C ALA A 178 -1.74 7.40 13.19
N ALA A 179 -1.95 7.72 14.47
CA ALA A 179 -3.19 8.32 14.95
C ALA A 179 -3.53 9.68 14.28
N PRO A 180 -2.60 10.63 14.13
CA PRO A 180 -2.90 11.91 13.46
C PRO A 180 -3.34 11.73 12.00
N LEU A 181 -2.70 10.83 11.26
CA LEU A 181 -3.06 10.53 9.87
C LEU A 181 -4.46 9.88 9.79
N CYS A 182 -4.76 8.96 10.71
CA CYS A 182 -6.06 8.31 10.79
C CYS A 182 -7.19 9.29 11.12
N THR A 183 -6.98 10.22 12.06
CA THR A 183 -7.94 11.28 12.36
C THR A 183 -8.24 12.12 11.12
N LYS A 184 -7.21 12.49 10.34
CA LYS A 184 -7.38 13.22 9.08
C LYS A 184 -8.20 12.41 8.07
N LEU A 185 -7.85 11.14 7.86
CA LEU A 185 -8.52 10.28 6.87
C LEU A 185 -10.00 10.04 7.20
N ARG A 186 -10.38 9.94 8.49
CA ARG A 186 -11.79 9.86 8.90
C ARG A 186 -12.59 11.12 8.60
N GLY A 187 -11.92 12.27 8.50
CA GLY A 187 -12.52 13.51 8.00
C GLY A 187 -13.10 13.32 6.60
N SER A 188 -12.31 12.69 5.72
CA SER A 188 -12.63 12.45 4.31
C SER A 188 -13.40 11.15 4.06
N CYS A 189 -13.22 10.13 4.88
CA CYS A 189 -13.83 8.81 4.73
C CYS A 189 -14.60 8.40 5.98
N LYS A 190 -15.94 8.57 5.96
CA LYS A 190 -16.80 8.37 7.14
C LYS A 190 -16.97 6.90 7.55
N SER A 191 -16.84 5.96 6.62
CA SER A 191 -16.86 4.52 6.89
C SER A 191 -15.61 4.02 7.62
N LEU A 192 -14.55 4.83 7.68
CA LEU A 192 -13.29 4.43 8.30
C LEU A 192 -13.35 4.50 9.83
N SER A 193 -13.14 3.36 10.48
CA SER A 193 -12.91 3.29 11.92
C SER A 193 -11.51 3.78 12.29
N GLN A 194 -11.39 4.52 13.39
CA GLN A 194 -10.09 4.96 13.93
C GLN A 194 -9.21 3.75 14.26
N ALA A 195 -9.76 2.78 14.98
CA ALA A 195 -9.03 1.59 15.42
C ALA A 195 -8.54 0.77 14.21
N SER A 196 -9.40 0.56 13.21
CA SER A 196 -8.99 -0.15 11.99
C SER A 196 -7.94 0.64 11.21
N CYS A 197 -8.05 1.96 11.10
CA CYS A 197 -7.02 2.76 10.45
C CYS A 197 -5.66 2.61 11.14
N GLU A 198 -5.62 2.81 12.46
CA GLU A 198 -4.38 2.73 13.23
C GLU A 198 -3.78 1.32 13.17
N LEU A 199 -4.63 0.28 13.15
CA LEU A 199 -4.22 -1.11 13.02
C LEU A 199 -3.41 -1.35 11.73
N TYR A 200 -3.91 -0.92 10.57
CA TYR A 200 -3.20 -1.10 9.30
C TYR A 200 -1.99 -0.15 9.19
N MET A 201 -2.16 1.12 9.56
CA MET A 201 -1.09 2.13 9.46
C MET A 201 0.10 1.82 10.37
N SER A 202 -0.12 1.10 11.48
CA SER A 202 0.93 0.70 12.42
C SER A 202 2.02 -0.16 11.77
N GLY A 203 1.63 -1.06 10.85
CA GLY A 203 2.54 -1.99 10.19
C GLY A 203 3.24 -1.45 8.95
N LEU A 204 2.81 -0.29 8.46
CA LEU A 204 3.29 0.32 7.21
C LEU A 204 4.42 1.33 7.46
N ASN A 205 5.36 1.38 6.51
CA ASN A 205 6.37 2.44 6.46
C ASN A 205 5.79 3.71 5.81
N ALA A 206 6.61 4.75 5.62
CA ALA A 206 6.16 6.02 5.05
C ALA A 206 5.51 5.85 3.66
N THR A 207 6.15 5.06 2.78
CA THR A 207 5.63 4.77 1.42
C THR A 207 4.29 4.04 1.47
N GLY A 208 4.20 2.98 2.28
CA GLY A 208 2.95 2.22 2.45
C GLY A 208 1.82 3.08 3.01
N ARG A 209 2.10 3.93 4.00
CA ARG A 209 1.10 4.85 4.57
C ARG A 209 0.59 5.86 3.55
N ALA A 210 1.49 6.45 2.75
CA ALA A 210 1.12 7.39 1.70
C ALA A 210 0.20 6.73 0.67
N LYS A 211 0.53 5.50 0.22
CA LYS A 211 -0.29 4.76 -0.75
C LYS A 211 -1.66 4.36 -0.16
N LEU A 212 -1.70 3.87 1.09
CA LEU A 212 -2.96 3.53 1.76
C LEU A 212 -3.85 4.76 1.96
N ALA A 213 -3.26 5.88 2.39
CA ALA A 213 -3.97 7.14 2.57
C ALA A 213 -4.54 7.66 1.24
N SER A 214 -3.76 7.63 0.15
CA SER A 214 -4.23 8.02 -1.18
C SER A 214 -5.44 7.20 -1.63
N CYS A 215 -5.41 5.88 -1.44
CA CYS A 215 -6.57 5.04 -1.74
C CYS A 215 -7.79 5.42 -0.90
N LEU A 216 -7.64 5.61 0.41
CA LEU A 216 -8.74 5.98 1.31
C LEU A 216 -9.33 7.37 1.06
N THR A 217 -8.59 8.26 0.40
CA THR A 217 -9.12 9.56 -0.04
C THR A 217 -9.90 9.50 -1.34
N SER A 218 -9.82 8.39 -2.09
CA SER A 218 -10.65 8.18 -3.28
C SER A 218 -12.06 7.71 -2.89
N THR A 219 -13.07 8.09 -3.70
CA THR A 219 -14.47 7.68 -3.47
C THR A 219 -14.63 6.16 -3.46
N SER A 220 -13.96 5.46 -4.38
CA SER A 220 -14.00 3.99 -4.44
C SER A 220 -13.29 3.36 -3.24
N GLY A 221 -12.09 3.79 -2.91
CA GLY A 221 -11.33 3.24 -1.78
C GLY A 221 -12.05 3.43 -0.45
N CYS A 222 -12.67 4.59 -0.22
CA CYS A 222 -13.48 4.80 0.98
C CYS A 222 -14.72 3.90 1.03
N ARG A 223 -15.38 3.69 -0.12
CA ARG A 223 -16.56 2.82 -0.23
C ARG A 223 -16.23 1.35 0.02
N PHE A 224 -15.11 0.85 -0.51
CA PHE A 224 -14.69 -0.55 -0.33
C PHE A 224 -13.97 -0.80 1.00
N GLY A 225 -13.53 0.26 1.67
CA GLY A 225 -12.92 0.18 2.99
C GLY A 225 -11.43 -0.11 2.98
N ILE A 226 -10.84 -0.05 4.18
CA ILE A 226 -9.38 -0.08 4.37
C ILE A 226 -8.72 -1.38 3.94
N TYR A 227 -9.40 -2.52 4.07
CA TYR A 227 -8.86 -3.80 3.65
C TYR A 227 -8.61 -3.83 2.13
N SER A 228 -9.59 -3.40 1.32
CA SER A 228 -9.44 -3.32 -0.13
C SER A 228 -8.30 -2.38 -0.57
N CYS A 229 -8.14 -1.26 0.13
CA CYS A 229 -6.99 -0.37 -0.10
C CYS A 229 -5.64 -1.01 0.29
N ALA A 230 -5.60 -1.78 1.38
CA ALA A 230 -4.40 -2.51 1.79
C ALA A 230 -4.04 -3.65 0.83
N GLU A 231 -5.03 -4.29 0.21
CA GLU A 231 -4.83 -5.27 -0.87
C GLU A 231 -4.22 -4.64 -2.13
N SER A 232 -4.36 -3.33 -2.30
CA SER A 232 -3.87 -2.59 -3.48
C SER A 232 -2.53 -1.88 -3.25
N LEU A 233 -1.93 -2.05 -2.05
CA LEU A 233 -0.57 -1.62 -1.75
C LEU A 233 0.42 -2.38 -2.62
#